data_AF-I4HZI6-F1
#
_entry.id   AF-I4HZI6-F1
#
_cell.length_a   1.000
_cell.length_b   1.000
_cell.length_c   1.000
_cell.angle_alpha   90.00
_cell.angle_beta   90.00
_cell.angle_gamma   90.00
#
_symmetry.space_group_name_H-M   'P 1'
#
loop_
_entity.id
_entity.type
_entity.pdbx_description
1 polymer ?
#
loop_
_entity_poly.entity_id
_entity_poly.type
_entity_poly.pdbx_seq_one_letter_code
_entity_poly.pdbx_strand_id
1 'polypeptide(L)'
;MITNDLWYEAVDANVELTQGDIILNCPVVRWASKSVEASNQTEIETLRSLVEVAEIDLVVITQGCDLENKKVNNVILSPHFALSQYQEYWEQTMNNMKQNPTAKAWGRYCDDIKNGYIWNLSMLNEGEIGNLKLTHRIVDFHDVYTLPRTFLESFLQNKQQPRLRLRPPYREHLSQAFARFFMRVGLPTGVKKVW
;
A
#
# COMPACT_ATOMS: atom_id res chain seq x y z
N MET A 1 2.00 16.09 23.78
CA MET A 1 1.97 15.16 22.63
C MET A 1 3.38 15.11 22.09
N ILE A 2 4.05 13.97 22.15
CA ILE A 2 5.34 13.78 21.48
C ILE A 2 4.98 13.55 20.01
N THR A 3 5.12 14.56 19.16
CA THR A 3 4.96 14.39 17.72
C THR A 3 6.05 13.44 17.24
N ASN A 4 5.64 12.37 16.52
CA ASN A 4 6.54 11.27 16.20
C ASN A 4 7.33 11.54 14.92
N ASP A 5 7.95 12.72 14.84
CA ASP A 5 8.78 13.22 13.73
C ASP A 5 9.92 12.25 13.34
N LEU A 6 10.17 11.24 14.19
CA LEU A 6 11.15 10.18 13.95
C LEU A 6 10.77 9.24 12.81
N TRP A 7 9.48 8.98 12.57
CA TRP A 7 9.03 8.00 11.56
C TRP A 7 9.20 8.50 10.13
N TYR A 8 9.11 9.81 9.94
CA TYR A 8 9.00 10.42 8.64
C TYR A 8 10.09 11.47 8.42
N GLU A 9 10.31 11.79 7.15
CA GLU A 9 10.93 13.02 6.71
C GLU A 9 10.03 13.69 5.66
N ALA A 10 10.10 15.02 5.58
CA ALA A 10 9.49 15.75 4.49
C ALA A 10 10.49 15.81 3.33
N VAL A 11 10.04 15.47 2.13
CA VAL A 11 10.82 15.57 0.90
C VAL A 11 10.08 16.39 -0.13
N ASP A 12 10.82 17.25 -0.81
CA ASP A 12 10.28 18.13 -1.84
C ASP A 12 9.83 17.35 -3.08
N ALA A 13 8.95 17.96 -3.88
CA ALA A 13 8.40 17.37 -5.09
C ALA A 13 9.45 17.01 -6.15
N ASN A 14 10.58 17.71 -6.16
CA ASN A 14 11.69 17.47 -7.08
C ASN A 14 12.65 16.35 -6.63
N VAL A 15 12.53 15.88 -5.38
CA VAL A 15 13.33 14.77 -4.87
C VAL A 15 12.84 13.47 -5.49
N GLU A 16 13.77 12.69 -6.06
CA GLU A 16 13.48 11.43 -6.73
C GLU A 16 12.66 10.48 -5.83
N LEU A 17 11.79 9.71 -6.49
CA LEU A 17 10.94 8.70 -5.86
C LEU A 17 11.80 7.63 -5.18
N THR A 18 11.48 7.27 -3.94
CA THR A 18 12.15 6.15 -3.27
C THR A 18 11.20 5.33 -2.40
N GLN A 19 11.73 4.23 -1.86
CA GLN A 19 11.02 3.34 -0.94
C GLN A 19 10.46 4.09 0.27
N GLY A 20 9.19 3.84 0.60
CA GLY A 20 8.52 4.45 1.72
C GLY A 20 7.97 5.86 1.46
N ASP A 21 8.02 6.36 0.23
CA ASP A 21 7.30 7.58 -0.16
C ASP A 21 5.79 7.39 -0.02
N ILE A 22 5.14 8.34 0.64
CA ILE A 22 3.68 8.40 0.83
C ILE A 22 3.09 9.30 -0.26
N ILE A 23 2.22 8.73 -1.09
CA ILE A 23 1.60 9.39 -2.24
C ILE A 23 0.10 9.46 -2.03
N LEU A 24 -0.39 10.64 -1.67
CA LEU A 24 -1.82 10.86 -1.43
C LEU A 24 -2.57 11.14 -2.73
N ASN A 25 -3.80 10.62 -2.82
CA ASN A 25 -4.69 10.77 -3.97
C ASN A 25 -3.95 10.49 -5.29
N CYS A 26 -3.29 9.34 -5.38
CA CYS A 26 -2.59 8.89 -6.57
C CYS A 26 -3.58 8.27 -7.56
N PRO A 27 -3.65 8.73 -8.81
CA PRO A 27 -4.46 8.09 -9.83
C PRO A 27 -3.89 6.70 -10.14
N VAL A 28 -4.74 5.68 -10.09
CA VAL A 28 -4.39 4.29 -10.41
C VAL A 28 -5.42 3.68 -11.34
N VAL A 29 -4.97 2.70 -12.12
CA VAL A 29 -5.85 1.75 -12.77
C VAL A 29 -6.16 0.62 -11.79
N ARG A 30 -7.44 0.26 -11.65
CA ARG A 30 -7.88 -0.90 -10.89
C ARG A 30 -8.95 -1.69 -11.65
N TRP A 31 -9.25 -2.88 -11.15
CA TRP A 31 -10.30 -3.73 -11.71
C TRP A 31 -11.65 -3.38 -11.10
N ALA A 32 -12.66 -3.22 -11.94
CA ALA A 32 -14.04 -2.96 -11.52
C ALA A 32 -14.63 -4.20 -10.84
N SER A 33 -15.32 -4.00 -9.72
CA SER A 33 -16.00 -5.05 -8.94
C SER A 33 -17.33 -5.51 -9.57
N LYS A 34 -17.38 -5.67 -10.89
CA LYS A 34 -18.58 -6.11 -11.62
C LYS A 34 -18.43 -7.55 -12.08
N SER A 35 -19.55 -8.28 -12.09
CA SER A 35 -19.59 -9.62 -12.68
C SER A 35 -19.30 -9.55 -14.17
N VAL A 36 -18.46 -10.47 -14.66
CA VAL A 36 -18.23 -10.66 -16.09
C VAL A 36 -19.30 -11.59 -16.62
N GLU A 37 -20.20 -11.06 -17.45
CA GLU A 37 -21.19 -11.88 -18.15
C GLU A 37 -20.59 -12.50 -19.41
N ALA A 38 -21.02 -13.71 -19.76
CA ALA A 38 -20.66 -14.32 -21.03
C ALA A 38 -21.23 -13.45 -22.16
N SER A 39 -20.35 -12.82 -22.94
CA SER A 39 -20.71 -11.93 -24.04
C SER A 39 -20.07 -12.41 -25.33
N ASN A 40 -20.57 -11.92 -26.47
CA ASN A 40 -19.97 -12.17 -27.78
C ASN A 40 -18.72 -11.29 -28.04
N GLN A 41 -18.25 -10.55 -27.04
CA GLN A 41 -17.05 -9.72 -27.15
C GLN A 41 -15.79 -10.57 -27.08
N THR A 42 -14.71 -10.04 -27.64
CA THR A 42 -13.39 -10.64 -27.48
C THR A 42 -12.93 -10.56 -26.01
N GLU A 43 -12.00 -11.43 -25.61
CA GLU A 43 -11.41 -11.40 -24.27
C GLU A 43 -10.73 -10.05 -23.98
N ILE A 44 -10.14 -9.41 -25.01
CA ILE A 44 -9.49 -8.10 -24.92
C ILE A 44 -10.50 -7.00 -24.59
N GLU A 45 -11.65 -6.98 -25.27
CA GLU A 45 -12.70 -5.99 -25.03
C GLU A 45 -13.33 -6.20 -23.65
N THR A 46 -13.55 -7.45 -23.27
CA THR A 46 -14.05 -7.81 -21.94
C THR A 46 -13.10 -7.30 -20.85
N LEU A 47 -11.79 -7.57 -20.96
CA LEU A 47 -10.78 -7.07 -20.03
C LEU A 47 -10.72 -5.54 -19.97
N ARG A 48 -10.72 -4.87 -21.13
CA ARG A 48 -10.75 -3.39 -21.18
C ARG A 48 -11.97 -2.82 -20.47
N SER A 49 -13.13 -3.48 -20.59
CA SER A 49 -14.35 -3.02 -19.92
C SER A 49 -14.24 -3.08 -18.39
N LEU A 50 -13.38 -3.93 -17.84
CA LEU A 50 -13.18 -4.11 -16.40
C LEU A 50 -12.15 -3.14 -15.81
N VAL A 51 -11.54 -2.29 -16.63
CA VAL A 51 -10.58 -1.29 -16.16
C VAL A 51 -11.31 -0.03 -15.72
N GLU A 52 -11.03 0.43 -14.50
CA GLU A 52 -11.47 1.72 -14.00
C GLU A 52 -10.30 2.52 -13.40
N VAL A 53 -10.48 3.84 -13.29
CA VAL A 53 -9.49 4.74 -12.69
C VAL A 53 -10.03 5.23 -11.36
N ALA A 54 -9.18 5.21 -10.34
CA ALA A 54 -9.49 5.70 -9.00
C ALA A 54 -8.33 6.52 -8.43
N GLU A 55 -8.61 7.41 -7.49
CA GLU A 55 -7.58 8.04 -6.66
C GLU A 55 -7.42 7.25 -5.37
N ILE A 56 -6.19 6.83 -5.08
CA ILE A 56 -5.87 6.00 -3.92
C ILE A 56 -4.63 6.56 -3.22
N ASP A 57 -4.65 6.51 -1.90
CA ASP A 57 -3.51 6.78 -1.05
C ASP A 57 -2.56 5.58 -1.06
N LEU A 58 -1.31 5.78 -1.50
CA LEU A 58 -0.35 4.71 -1.76
C LEU A 58 0.98 4.93 -1.03
N VAL A 59 1.64 3.84 -0.65
CA VAL A 59 3.03 3.83 -0.18
C VAL A 59 3.90 3.04 -1.14
N VAL A 60 5.09 3.55 -1.45
CA VAL A 60 6.08 2.88 -2.30
C VAL A 60 6.72 1.70 -1.56
N ILE A 61 6.58 0.50 -2.12
CA ILE A 61 7.13 -0.75 -1.58
C ILE A 61 8.45 -1.13 -2.27
N THR A 62 8.60 -0.82 -3.57
CA THR A 62 9.82 -1.12 -4.32
C THR A 62 11.06 -0.62 -3.59
N GLN A 63 12.09 -1.46 -3.58
CA GLN A 63 13.33 -1.24 -2.85
C GLN A 63 14.06 0.01 -3.36
N GLY A 64 14.65 0.79 -2.43
CA GLY A 64 15.25 2.07 -2.75
C GLY A 64 16.42 2.00 -3.76
N CYS A 65 17.29 0.99 -3.67
CA CYS A 65 18.41 0.85 -4.61
C CYS A 65 17.93 0.47 -6.02
N ASP A 66 16.82 -0.26 -6.16
CA ASP A 66 16.26 -0.57 -7.48
C ASP A 66 15.70 0.67 -8.18
N LEU A 67 15.10 1.59 -7.40
CA LEU A 67 14.63 2.88 -7.89
C LEU A 67 15.78 3.82 -8.23
N GLU A 68 16.77 3.96 -7.34
CA GLU A 68 17.95 4.82 -7.51
C GLU A 68 18.77 4.41 -8.74
N ASN A 69 18.98 3.11 -8.93
CA ASN A 69 19.72 2.58 -10.08
C ASN A 69 18.84 2.44 -11.34
N LYS A 70 17.58 2.91 -11.31
CA LYS A 70 16.62 2.84 -12.43
C LYS A 70 16.48 1.44 -13.03
N LYS A 71 16.61 0.40 -12.18
CA LYS A 71 16.52 -1.02 -12.58
C LYS A 71 15.09 -1.48 -12.84
N VAL A 72 14.12 -0.69 -12.41
CA VAL A 72 12.69 -0.98 -12.57
C VAL A 72 11.99 0.06 -13.45
N ASN A 73 11.15 -0.43 -14.36
CA ASN A 73 10.26 0.39 -15.15
C ASN A 73 8.93 0.68 -14.41
N ASN A 74 8.50 -0.26 -13.57
CA ASN A 74 7.27 -0.19 -12.81
C ASN A 74 7.57 -0.22 -11.32
N VAL A 75 6.84 0.59 -10.57
CA VAL A 75 6.94 0.73 -9.12
C VAL A 75 5.81 -0.04 -8.47
N ILE A 76 6.14 -0.87 -7.49
CA ILE A 76 5.23 -1.62 -6.65
C ILE A 76 4.78 -0.71 -5.50
N LEU A 77 3.47 -0.59 -5.35
CA LEU A 77 2.80 0.27 -4.38
C LEU A 77 1.76 -0.56 -3.62
N SER A 78 1.52 -0.20 -2.36
CA SER A 78 0.40 -0.73 -1.59
C SER A 78 -0.52 0.40 -1.13
N PRO A 79 -1.84 0.21 -1.16
CA PRO A 79 -2.79 1.17 -0.64
C PRO A 79 -2.65 1.30 0.86
N HIS A 80 -2.97 2.48 1.37
CA HIS A 80 -3.11 2.69 2.80
C HIS A 80 -4.30 3.60 3.12
N PHE A 81 -4.96 3.29 4.23
CA PHE A 81 -6.20 3.96 4.64
C PHE A 81 -5.99 4.66 5.97
N ALA A 82 -6.64 5.81 6.18
CA ALA A 82 -6.68 6.38 7.51
C ALA A 82 -7.33 5.38 8.47
N LEU A 83 -6.83 5.27 9.71
CA LEU A 83 -7.32 4.28 10.66
C LEU A 83 -8.83 4.39 10.89
N SER A 84 -9.36 5.62 10.91
CA SER A 84 -10.80 5.89 11.01
C SER A 84 -11.59 5.37 9.81
N GLN A 85 -11.10 5.61 8.59
CA GLN A 85 -11.71 5.09 7.37
C GLN A 85 -11.68 3.55 7.33
N TYR A 86 -10.57 2.96 7.77
CA TYR A 86 -10.45 1.51 7.83
C TYR A 86 -11.39 0.91 8.89
N GLN A 87 -11.59 1.61 10.01
CA GLN A 87 -12.55 1.21 11.03
C GLN A 87 -13.97 1.14 10.44
N GLU A 88 -14.42 2.16 9.71
CA GLU A 88 -15.74 2.16 9.08
C GLU A 88 -15.92 0.96 8.14
N TYR A 89 -14.91 0.65 7.31
CA TYR A 89 -14.92 -0.52 6.44
C TYR A 89 -14.96 -1.85 7.22
N TRP A 90 -14.18 -1.95 8.31
CA TRP A 90 -14.16 -3.12 9.18
C TRP A 90 -15.52 -3.34 9.86
N GLU A 91 -16.16 -2.27 10.36
CA GLU A 91 -17.48 -2.33 10.98
C GLU A 91 -18.54 -2.82 9.98
N GLN A 92 -18.53 -2.30 8.75
CA GLN A 92 -19.41 -2.77 7.67
C GLN A 92 -19.19 -4.25 7.35
N THR A 93 -17.92 -4.67 7.27
CA THR A 93 -17.57 -6.08 7.00
C THR A 93 -18.08 -7.00 8.12
N MET A 94 -17.90 -6.62 9.38
CA MET A 94 -18.39 -7.38 10.53
C MET A 94 -19.92 -7.48 10.54
N ASN A 95 -20.61 -6.39 10.26
CA ASN A 95 -22.08 -6.35 10.16
C ASN A 95 -22.58 -7.29 9.05
N ASN A 96 -21.94 -7.28 7.88
CA ASN A 96 -22.27 -8.18 6.76
C ASN A 96 -22.06 -9.66 7.13
N MET A 97 -21.07 -9.95 7.98
CA MET A 97 -20.83 -11.29 8.54
C MET A 97 -21.71 -11.62 9.75
N LYS A 98 -22.66 -10.75 10.12
CA LYS A 98 -23.52 -10.88 11.31
C LYS A 98 -22.72 -10.98 12.63
N GLN A 99 -21.54 -10.38 12.66
CA GLN A 99 -20.72 -10.22 13.87
C GLN A 99 -20.97 -8.84 14.48
N ASN A 100 -20.77 -8.69 15.80
CA ASN A 100 -21.00 -7.43 16.50
C ASN A 100 -19.69 -6.60 16.59
N PRO A 101 -19.56 -5.48 15.85
CA PRO A 101 -18.34 -4.67 15.83
C PRO A 101 -18.22 -3.77 17.07
N THR A 102 -17.85 -4.36 18.21
CA THR A 102 -17.62 -3.59 19.44
C THR A 102 -16.28 -2.86 19.43
N ALA A 103 -16.17 -1.74 20.16
CA ALA A 103 -14.90 -1.03 20.35
C ALA A 103 -13.78 -1.92 20.92
N LYS A 104 -14.12 -2.89 21.78
CA LYS A 104 -13.17 -3.88 22.31
C LYS A 104 -12.63 -4.79 21.21
N ALA A 105 -13.49 -5.26 20.30
CA ALA A 105 -13.08 -6.10 19.17
C ALA A 105 -12.21 -5.31 18.20
N TRP A 106 -12.56 -4.05 17.91
CA TRP A 106 -11.75 -3.16 17.10
C TRP A 106 -10.35 -2.92 17.70
N GLY A 107 -10.27 -2.62 19.01
CA GLY A 107 -9.00 -2.45 19.71
C GLY A 107 -8.12 -3.70 19.64
N ARG A 108 -8.72 -4.89 19.83
CA ARG A 108 -7.99 -6.15 19.69
C ARG A 108 -7.49 -6.37 18.26
N TYR A 109 -8.32 -6.08 17.27
CA TYR A 109 -7.96 -6.19 15.86
C TYR A 109 -6.80 -5.26 15.50
N CYS A 110 -6.82 -4.01 15.98
CA CYS A 110 -5.70 -3.07 15.85
C CYS A 110 -4.41 -3.58 16.50
N ASP A 111 -4.50 -4.16 17.70
CA ASP A 111 -3.34 -4.79 18.35
C ASP A 111 -2.79 -5.96 17.54
N ASP A 112 -3.66 -6.78 16.95
CA ASP A 112 -3.25 -7.90 16.10
C ASP A 112 -2.58 -7.40 14.81
N ILE A 113 -3.01 -6.28 14.21
CA ILE A 113 -2.28 -5.63 13.09
C ILE A 113 -0.92 -5.10 13.56
N LYS A 114 -0.91 -4.32 14.65
CA LYS A 114 0.30 -3.69 15.20
C LYS A 114 1.39 -4.71 15.53
N ASN A 115 1.01 -5.87 16.06
CA ASN A 115 1.92 -6.95 16.42
C ASN A 115 2.25 -7.89 15.23
N GLY A 116 1.71 -7.62 14.03
CA GLY A 116 1.97 -8.41 12.83
C GLY A 116 1.27 -9.78 12.79
N TYR A 117 0.23 -9.99 13.61
CA TYR A 117 -0.59 -11.21 13.59
C TYR A 117 -1.57 -11.23 12.41
N ILE A 118 -1.89 -10.07 11.84
CA ILE A 118 -2.68 -9.97 10.60
C ILE A 118 -1.74 -9.74 9.42
N TRP A 119 -1.36 -10.83 8.77
CA TRP A 119 -0.17 -10.91 7.91
C TRP A 119 -0.28 -10.15 6.57
N ASN A 120 -1.48 -9.75 6.19
CA ASN A 120 -1.83 -8.98 5.00
C ASN A 120 -1.98 -7.48 5.29
N LEU A 121 -1.82 -7.05 6.54
CA LEU A 121 -1.93 -5.65 6.95
C LEU A 121 -0.67 -5.19 7.68
N SER A 122 -0.41 -3.88 7.63
CA SER A 122 0.60 -3.24 8.46
C SER A 122 0.10 -1.87 8.94
N MET A 123 0.62 -1.39 10.07
CA MET A 123 0.23 -0.10 10.64
C MET A 123 1.38 0.90 10.51
N LEU A 124 1.07 2.08 9.96
CA LEU A 124 1.96 3.25 10.00
C LEU A 124 1.51 4.19 11.11
N ASN A 125 2.48 4.76 11.82
CA ASN A 125 2.18 5.75 12.85
C ASN A 125 1.71 7.08 12.25
N GLU A 126 1.09 7.92 13.07
CA GLU A 126 0.89 9.32 12.71
C GLU A 126 2.22 10.06 12.58
N GLY A 127 2.22 11.16 11.81
CA GLY A 127 3.39 12.00 11.59
C GLY A 127 3.00 13.42 11.21
N GLU A 128 3.75 14.38 11.71
CA GLU A 128 3.58 15.80 11.40
C GLU A 128 4.96 16.43 11.15
N ILE A 129 5.19 16.97 9.96
CA ILE A 129 6.44 17.67 9.60
C ILE A 129 6.09 18.94 8.86
N GLY A 130 6.28 20.09 9.51
CA GLY A 130 5.82 21.37 8.99
C GLY A 130 4.30 21.34 8.76
N ASN A 131 3.87 21.57 7.52
CA ASN A 131 2.46 21.54 7.13
C ASN A 131 1.97 20.15 6.68
N LEU A 132 2.85 19.15 6.61
CA LEU A 132 2.48 17.79 6.22
C LEU A 132 2.00 17.02 7.42
N LYS A 133 0.81 16.41 7.32
CA LYS A 133 0.20 15.62 8.38
C LYS A 133 -0.30 14.29 7.84
N LEU A 134 -0.10 13.24 8.62
CA LEU A 134 -0.65 11.91 8.37
C LEU A 134 -1.17 11.37 9.69
N THR A 135 -2.43 10.98 9.75
CA THR A 135 -2.95 10.19 10.88
C THR A 135 -2.47 8.75 10.78
N HIS A 136 -2.66 7.96 11.84
CA HIS A 136 -2.39 6.53 11.79
C HIS A 136 -3.00 5.88 10.54
N ARG A 137 -2.22 5.05 9.85
CA ARG A 137 -2.65 4.39 8.61
C ARG A 137 -2.61 2.87 8.73
N ILE A 138 -3.51 2.20 8.03
CA ILE A 138 -3.44 0.77 7.73
C ILE A 138 -2.98 0.61 6.30
N VAL A 139 -1.80 0.02 6.08
CA VAL A 139 -1.36 -0.45 4.77
C VAL A 139 -1.98 -1.80 4.50
N ASP A 140 -2.66 -1.94 3.37
CA ASP A 140 -3.28 -3.18 2.95
C ASP A 140 -2.45 -3.81 1.82
N PHE A 141 -2.03 -5.05 2.00
CA PHE A 141 -1.21 -5.77 1.02
C PHE A 141 -2.03 -6.62 0.05
N HIS A 142 -3.35 -6.75 0.20
CA HIS A 142 -4.18 -7.56 -0.72
C HIS A 142 -4.14 -7.03 -2.15
N ASP A 143 -4.29 -5.72 -2.30
CA ASP A 143 -4.27 -5.06 -3.59
C ASP A 143 -2.90 -4.41 -3.80
N VAL A 144 -2.11 -5.01 -4.67
CA VAL A 144 -0.81 -4.46 -5.07
C VAL A 144 -0.97 -3.70 -6.38
N TYR A 145 -0.60 -2.42 -6.34
CA TYR A 145 -0.61 -1.58 -7.53
C TYR A 145 0.76 -1.56 -8.18
N THR A 146 0.76 -1.48 -9.51
CA THR A 146 1.98 -1.19 -10.26
C THR A 146 1.73 0.01 -11.17
N LEU A 147 2.63 0.98 -11.12
CA LEU A 147 2.59 2.15 -12.00
C LEU A 147 3.94 2.38 -12.66
N PRO A 148 3.99 2.91 -13.89
CA PRO A 148 5.25 3.29 -14.50
C PRO A 148 5.99 4.31 -13.63
N ARG A 149 7.29 4.10 -13.41
CA ARG A 149 8.14 5.01 -12.62
C ARG A 149 8.09 6.44 -13.18
N THR A 150 8.21 6.56 -14.49
CA THR A 150 8.18 7.85 -15.20
C THR A 150 6.85 8.59 -15.02
N PHE A 151 5.74 7.85 -14.93
CA PHE A 151 4.43 8.44 -14.65
C PHE A 151 4.37 9.00 -13.23
N LEU A 152 4.80 8.23 -12.22
CA LEU A 152 4.82 8.69 -10.82
C LEU A 152 5.74 9.89 -10.62
N GLU A 153 6.94 9.86 -11.19
CA GLU A 153 7.90 10.97 -11.12
C GLU A 153 7.30 12.25 -11.74
N SER A 154 6.69 12.13 -12.93
CA SER A 154 5.98 13.24 -13.57
C SER A 154 4.80 13.74 -12.74
N PHE A 155 3.99 12.83 -12.19
CA PHE A 155 2.85 13.17 -11.34
C PHE A 155 3.27 13.94 -10.08
N LEU A 156 4.32 13.50 -9.40
CA LEU A 156 4.84 14.17 -8.20
C LEU A 156 5.39 15.57 -8.54
N GLN A 157 6.15 15.68 -9.63
CA GLN A 157 6.67 16.97 -10.10
C GLN A 157 5.54 17.93 -10.46
N ASN A 158 4.49 17.46 -11.15
CA ASN A 158 3.35 18.28 -11.53
C ASN A 158 2.54 18.77 -10.33
N LYS A 159 2.40 17.95 -9.27
CA LYS A 159 1.72 18.37 -8.03
C LYS A 159 2.48 19.50 -7.31
N GLN A 160 3.80 19.57 -7.45
CA GLN A 160 4.67 20.54 -6.75
C GLN A 160 4.46 20.57 -5.22
N GLN A 161 3.99 19.45 -4.65
CA GLN A 161 3.72 19.33 -3.23
C GLN A 161 4.79 18.45 -2.56
N PRO A 162 5.32 18.88 -1.40
CA PRO A 162 6.18 18.00 -0.62
C PRO A 162 5.37 16.82 -0.09
N ARG A 163 6.06 15.74 0.24
CA ARG A 163 5.44 14.49 0.72
C ARG A 163 6.19 13.96 1.93
N LEU A 164 5.51 13.13 2.70
CA LEU A 164 6.15 12.36 3.76
C LEU A 164 6.82 11.12 3.16
N ARG A 165 7.99 10.79 3.69
CA ARG A 165 8.76 9.59 3.38
C ARG A 165 9.09 8.87 4.66
N LEU A 166 8.88 7.56 4.70
CA LEU A 166 9.31 6.73 5.83
C LEU A 166 10.84 6.73 5.95
N ARG A 167 11.35 7.02 7.15
CA ARG A 167 12.77 6.89 7.47
C ARG A 167 13.16 5.42 7.68
N PRO A 168 14.45 5.07 7.53
CA PRO A 168 14.96 3.86 8.15
C PRO A 168 14.78 3.87 9.68
N PRO A 169 14.51 2.72 10.31
CA PRO A 169 14.30 1.38 9.73
C PRO A 169 12.84 1.10 9.30
N TYR A 170 11.96 2.11 9.35
CA TYR A 170 10.51 1.92 9.18
C TYR A 170 10.13 1.48 7.77
N ARG A 171 10.79 2.03 6.74
CA ARG A 171 10.56 1.60 5.34
C ARG A 171 11.04 0.16 5.10
N GLU A 172 12.15 -0.26 5.71
CA GLU A 172 12.64 -1.64 5.63
C GLU A 172 11.70 -2.60 6.38
N HIS A 173 11.19 -2.19 7.54
CA HIS A 173 10.21 -2.98 8.29
C HIS A 173 8.90 -3.16 7.51
N LEU A 174 8.42 -2.12 6.81
CA LEU A 174 7.25 -2.22 5.95
C LEU A 174 7.47 -3.20 4.79
N SER A 175 8.60 -3.10 4.09
CA SER A 175 8.92 -4.04 3.01
C SER A 175 9.13 -5.47 3.50
N GLN A 176 9.63 -5.65 4.72
CA GLN A 176 9.70 -6.96 5.35
C GLN A 176 8.30 -7.53 5.63
N ALA A 177 7.35 -6.70 6.08
CA ALA A 177 5.96 -7.10 6.27
C ALA A 177 5.31 -7.54 4.94
N PHE A 178 5.54 -6.77 3.86
CA PHE A 178 5.11 -7.13 2.51
C PHE A 178 5.74 -8.44 2.02
N ALA A 179 7.05 -8.64 2.23
CA ALA A 179 7.72 -9.88 1.85
C ALA A 179 7.17 -11.09 2.62
N ARG A 180 6.95 -10.94 3.95
CA ARG A 180 6.31 -11.98 4.78
C ARG A 180 4.90 -12.30 4.28
N PHE A 181 4.14 -11.32 3.80
CA PHE A 181 2.84 -11.56 3.20
C PHE A 181 2.95 -12.48 1.97
N PHE A 182 3.86 -12.15 1.05
CA PHE A 182 3.98 -12.82 -0.25
C PHE A 182 4.65 -14.20 -0.16
N MET A 183 5.62 -14.36 0.74
CA MET A 183 6.43 -15.58 0.87
C MET A 183 5.74 -16.74 1.61
N ARG A 184 4.43 -16.66 1.90
CA ARG A 184 3.68 -17.67 2.70
C ARG A 184 3.41 -18.96 1.94
N VAL A 185 4.45 -19.55 1.36
CA VAL A 185 4.41 -20.78 0.56
C VAL A 185 5.17 -21.89 1.27
N GLY A 186 4.68 -23.12 1.11
CA GLY A 186 5.44 -24.31 1.51
C GLY A 186 6.75 -24.39 0.72
N LEU A 187 7.84 -24.73 1.39
CA LEU A 187 9.13 -24.91 0.71
C LEU A 187 9.07 -26.15 -0.21
N PRO A 188 9.61 -26.07 -1.44
CA PRO A 188 9.66 -27.22 -2.33
C PRO A 188 10.60 -28.28 -1.75
N THR A 189 10.42 -29.53 -2.16
CA THR A 189 11.46 -30.55 -1.97
C THR A 189 12.72 -30.12 -2.71
N GLY A 190 13.88 -30.34 -2.10
CA GLY A 190 15.16 -29.93 -2.68
C GLY A 190 15.40 -30.57 -4.05
N VAL A 191 16.12 -29.86 -4.93
CA VAL A 191 16.47 -30.36 -6.26
C VAL A 191 17.33 -31.62 -6.12
N LYS A 192 16.86 -32.74 -6.66
CA LYS A 192 17.67 -33.95 -6.74
C LYS A 192 18.83 -33.70 -7.70
N LYS A 193 20.05 -33.72 -7.16
CA LYS A 193 21.27 -33.56 -7.95
C LYS A 193 21.42 -34.74 -8.93
N VAL A 194 21.56 -34.42 -10.22
CA VAL A 194 21.74 -35.38 -11.33
C VAL A 194 23.02 -35.13 -12.13
N TRP A 195 23.87 -34.23 -11.64
CA TRP A 195 25.19 -33.91 -12.16
C TRP A 195 26.28 -34.29 -11.15
#